data_AF-A0A1Y3XX69-F1
#
_entry.id   AF-A0A1Y3XX69-F1
#
_cell.length_a   1.000
_cell.length_b   1.000
_cell.length_c   1.000
_cell.angle_alpha   90.00
_cell.angle_beta   90.00
_cell.angle_gamma   90.00
#
_symmetry.space_group_name_H-M   'P 1'
#
loop_
_entity.id
_entity.type
_entity.pdbx_description
1 polymer ?
#
loop_
_entity_poly.entity_id
_entity_poly.type
_entity_poly.pdbx_seq_one_letter_code
_entity_poly.pdbx_strand_id
1 'polypeptide(L)'
;MNRMQWEAVVHRLRQMEERLPEGSFDRLALEQARKAAQSKIPAKVRYGGGAWRCPRCNAVVRPMAKHCENCGKRLTTVNERRRNA
;
A
#
# COMPACT_ATOMS: atom_id res chain seq x y z
N MET A 1 -4.62 -1.17 -15.54
CA MET A 1 -3.19 -1.25 -15.17
C MET A 1 -3.07 -2.00 -13.86
N ASN A 2 -2.38 -3.14 -13.85
CA ASN A 2 -2.28 -4.05 -12.72
C ASN A 2 -1.28 -3.56 -11.67
N ARG A 3 -1.36 -4.08 -10.44
CA ARG A 3 -0.47 -3.72 -9.33
C ARG A 3 1.02 -3.78 -9.72
N MET A 4 1.47 -4.86 -10.36
CA MET A 4 2.86 -5.02 -10.78
C MET A 4 3.31 -3.95 -11.78
N GLN A 5 2.40 -3.50 -12.65
CA GLN A 5 2.69 -2.44 -13.62
C GLN A 5 2.87 -1.09 -12.91
N TRP A 6 2.04 -0.78 -11.91
CA TRP A 6 2.22 0.42 -11.09
C TRP A 6 3.48 0.36 -10.23
N GLU A 7 3.82 -0.80 -9.66
CA GLU A 7 5.08 -1.02 -8.93
C GLU A 7 6.30 -0.78 -9.84
N ALA A 8 6.26 -1.26 -11.09
CA ALA A 8 7.31 -1.00 -12.08
C ALA A 8 7.42 0.48 -12.47
N VAL A 9 6.28 1.18 -12.62
CA VAL A 9 6.26 2.64 -12.88
C VAL A 9 6.89 3.42 -11.73
N VAL A 10 6.54 3.09 -10.48
CA VAL A 10 7.13 3.74 -9.28
C VAL A 10 8.64 3.49 -9.22
N HIS A 11 9.10 2.28 -9.52
CA HIS A 11 10.52 1.95 -9.57
C HIS A 11 11.26 2.77 -10.63
N ARG A 12 10.70 2.85 -11.85
CA ARG A 12 11.29 3.62 -12.95
C ARG A 12 11.37 5.11 -12.64
N LEU A 13 10.31 5.69 -12.05
CA LEU A 13 10.29 7.10 -11.65
C LEU A 13 11.35 7.41 -10.59
N ARG A 14 11.58 6.49 -9.64
CA ARG A 14 12.65 6.63 -8.64
C ARG A 14 14.04 6.67 -9.27
N GLN A 15 14.33 5.77 -10.22
CA GLN A 15 15.61 5.75 -10.92
C GLN A 15 15.87 7.03 -11.74
N MET A 16 14.81 7.68 -12.24
CA MET A 16 14.92 8.96 -12.92
C MET A 16 15.22 10.10 -11.94
N GLU A 17 14.56 10.11 -10.77
CA GLU A 17 14.78 11.10 -9.70
C GLU A 17 16.22 11.08 -9.17
N GLU A 18 16.81 9.90 -8.98
CA GLU A 18 18.19 9.73 -8.47
C GLU A 18 19.27 10.28 -9.43
N ARG A 19 18.94 10.41 -10.71
CA ARG A 19 19.86 10.97 -11.73
C ARG A 19 19.79 12.50 -11.82
N LEU A 20 18.89 13.15 -11.07
CA LEU A 20 18.68 14.59 -11.14
C LEU A 20 19.30 15.34 -9.96
N PRO A 21 19.89 16.52 -10.21
CA PRO A 21 20.44 17.36 -9.15
C PRO A 21 19.35 17.78 -8.16
N GLU A 22 19.73 17.86 -6.88
CA GLU A 22 18.85 18.28 -5.80
C GLU A 22 18.31 19.70 -6.09
N GLY A 23 17.01 19.91 -5.87
CA GLY A 23 16.38 21.22 -6.09
C GLY A 23 15.97 21.55 -7.53
N SER A 24 16.21 20.66 -8.51
CA SER A 24 15.68 20.84 -9.87
C SER A 24 14.15 20.70 -9.91
N PHE A 25 13.50 21.53 -10.72
CA PHE A 25 12.05 21.49 -10.92
C PHE A 25 11.60 20.13 -11.49
N ASP A 26 12.40 19.53 -12.36
CA ASP A 26 12.17 18.19 -12.92
C ASP A 26 12.14 17.09 -11.85
N ARG A 27 12.98 17.23 -10.81
CA ARG A 27 13.00 16.30 -9.67
C ARG A 27 11.73 16.42 -8.85
N LEU A 28 11.23 17.64 -8.61
CA LEU A 28 9.96 17.86 -7.91
C LEU A 28 8.77 17.27 -8.70
N ALA A 29 8.76 17.45 -10.02
CA ALA A 29 7.73 16.89 -10.89
C ALA A 29 7.72 15.36 -10.88
N LEU A 30 8.91 14.72 -10.93
CA LEU A 30 9.03 13.26 -10.82
C LEU A 30 8.66 12.74 -9.43
N GLU A 31 8.97 13.48 -8.36
CA GLU A 31 8.55 13.13 -7.00
C GLU A 31 7.01 13.11 -6.90
N GLN A 32 6.35 14.14 -7.42
CA GLN A 32 4.89 14.22 -7.45
C GLN A 32 4.27 13.09 -8.28
N ALA A 33 4.83 12.80 -9.47
CA ALA A 33 4.40 11.68 -10.29
C ALA A 33 4.57 10.34 -9.57
N ARG A 34 5.67 10.15 -8.83
CA ARG A 34 5.92 8.95 -8.02
C ARG A 34 4.91 8.81 -6.90
N LYS A 35 4.61 9.88 -6.17
CA LYS A 35 3.57 9.90 -5.11
C LYS A 35 2.19 9.57 -5.68
N ALA A 36 1.85 10.14 -6.84
CA ALA A 36 0.60 9.83 -7.54
C ALA A 36 0.54 8.36 -7.96
N ALA A 37 1.62 7.80 -8.51
CA ALA A 37 1.68 6.38 -8.88
C ALA A 37 1.63 5.46 -7.66
N GLN A 38 2.27 5.83 -6.55
CA GLN A 38 2.18 5.10 -5.27
C GLN A 38 0.74 5.05 -4.74
N SER A 39 -0.04 6.13 -4.90
CA SER A 39 -1.46 6.14 -4.50
C SER A 39 -2.31 5.10 -5.25
N LYS A 40 -1.87 4.66 -6.44
CA LYS A 40 -2.53 3.64 -7.25
C LYS A 40 -2.12 2.21 -6.87
N ILE A 41 -1.04 2.04 -6.11
CA ILE A 41 -0.63 0.74 -5.57
C ILE A 41 -1.45 0.51 -4.30
N PRO A 42 -2.34 -0.49 -4.25
CA PRO A 42 -3.08 -0.78 -3.03
C PRO A 42 -2.09 -1.11 -1.91
N ALA A 43 -2.06 -0.26 -0.88
CA ALA A 43 -1.14 -0.40 0.23
C ALA A 43 -1.21 -1.82 0.79
N LYS A 44 -0.06 -2.49 0.87
CA LYS A 44 0.06 -3.77 1.56
C LYS A 44 -0.33 -3.49 3.00
N VAL A 45 -1.49 -3.99 3.44
CA VAL A 45 -2.03 -3.77 4.78
C VAL A 45 -0.93 -4.09 5.80
N ARG A 46 -0.38 -3.06 6.47
CA ARG A 46 0.59 -3.25 7.54
C ARG A 46 -0.16 -3.59 8.81
N TYR A 47 0.11 -4.78 9.33
CA TYR A 47 -0.26 -5.16 10.68
C TYR A 47 0.67 -4.39 11.65
N GLY A 48 0.15 -3.34 12.28
CA GLY A 48 0.87 -2.61 13.34
C GLY A 48 0.66 -1.10 13.30
N GLY A 49 -0.28 -0.59 14.11
CA GLY A 49 -0.39 0.84 14.44
C GLY A 49 -1.46 1.64 13.70
N GLY A 50 -2.73 1.49 14.08
CA GLY A 50 -3.80 2.45 13.77
C GLY A 50 -4.74 2.04 12.63
N ALA A 51 -6.02 1.86 12.96
CA ALA A 51 -7.18 1.62 12.09
C ALA A 51 -7.00 0.55 11.00
N TRP A 52 -7.40 -0.69 11.31
CA TRP A 52 -7.47 -1.75 10.30
C TRP A 52 -8.64 -1.47 9.38
N ARG A 53 -8.59 -1.90 8.12
CA ARG A 53 -9.74 -1.79 7.20
C ARG A 53 -10.11 -3.14 6.63
N CYS A 54 -11.40 -3.42 6.57
CA CYS A 54 -11.89 -4.65 5.97
C CYS A 54 -11.61 -4.63 4.45
N PRO A 55 -10.94 -5.65 3.87
CA PRO A 55 -10.67 -5.69 2.43
C PRO A 55 -11.92 -5.88 1.57
N ARG A 56 -13.08 -6.15 2.19
CA ARG A 56 -14.35 -6.38 1.49
C ARG A 56 -15.27 -5.17 1.50
N CYS A 57 -15.40 -4.49 2.63
CA CYS A 57 -16.29 -3.33 2.78
C CYS A 57 -15.57 -2.02 3.11
N ASN A 58 -14.24 -2.04 3.22
CA ASN A 58 -13.38 -0.90 3.57
C ASN A 58 -13.70 -0.23 4.93
N ALA A 59 -14.56 -0.85 5.73
CA ALA A 59 -14.91 -0.38 7.07
C ALA A 59 -13.69 -0.44 7.99
N VAL A 60 -13.60 0.52 8.90
CA VAL A 60 -12.60 0.51 9.96
C VAL A 60 -12.93 -0.66 10.88
N VAL A 61 -11.95 -1.52 11.11
CA VAL A 61 -12.04 -2.67 12.01
C VAL A 61 -11.01 -2.53 13.12
N ARG A 62 -11.31 -3.12 14.27
CA ARG A 62 -10.41 -3.09 15.42
C ARG A 62 -9.15 -3.93 15.15
N PRO A 63 -7.99 -3.52 15.68
CA PRO A 63 -6.80 -4.36 15.67
C PRO A 63 -7.10 -5.71 16.35
N MET A 64 -6.66 -6.82 15.72
CA MET A 64 -6.95 -8.21 16.12
C MET A 64 -8.41 -8.70 15.99
N ALA A 65 -9.32 -7.95 15.37
CA ALA A 65 -10.66 -8.46 15.08
C ALA A 65 -10.58 -9.67 14.12
N LYS A 66 -11.14 -10.81 14.53
CA LYS A 66 -11.25 -12.02 13.67
C LYS A 66 -12.34 -11.88 12.60
N HIS A 67 -13.31 -11.00 12.83
CA HIS A 67 -14.44 -10.75 11.94
C HIS A 67 -14.65 -9.24 11.80
N CYS A 68 -15.12 -8.81 10.64
CA CYS A 68 -15.51 -7.42 10.44
C CYS A 68 -16.87 -7.15 11.09
N GLU A 69 -16.95 -6.13 11.96
CA GLU A 69 -18.20 -5.72 12.63
C GLU A 69 -19.27 -5.21 11.65
N ASN A 70 -18.87 -4.74 10.46
CA ASN A 70 -19.80 -4.21 9.47
C ASN A 70 -20.30 -5.25 8.46
N CYS A 71 -19.45 -6.19 8.01
CA CYS A 71 -19.84 -7.17 6.98
C CYS A 71 -19.87 -8.63 7.47
N GLY A 72 -19.54 -8.90 8.73
CA GLY A 72 -19.56 -10.24 9.33
C GLY A 72 -18.49 -11.20 8.80
N LYS A 73 -17.75 -10.86 7.75
CA LYS A 73 -16.75 -11.75 7.15
C LYS A 73 -15.50 -11.89 8.00
N ARG A 74 -14.94 -13.11 8.00
CA ARG A 74 -13.67 -13.42 8.66
C ARG A 74 -12.54 -12.61 8.04
N LEU A 75 -11.87 -11.82 8.88
CA LEU A 75 -10.63 -11.15 8.54
C LEU A 75 -9.54 -12.21 8.67
N THR A 76 -9.19 -12.87 7.57
CA THR A 76 -8.10 -13.85 7.58
C THR A 76 -6.82 -13.11 7.90
N THR A 77 -6.40 -13.17 9.17
CA THR A 77 -5.06 -12.80 9.59
C THR A 77 -4.08 -13.57 8.73
N VAL A 78 -3.32 -12.87 7.89
CA VAL A 78 -2.23 -13.48 7.09
C VAL A 78 -1.22 -14.21 8.00
N ASN A 79 -1.28 -13.98 9.31
CA ASN A 79 -0.47 -14.62 10.34
C ASN A 79 -0.83 -16.07 10.72
N GLU A 80 -1.81 -16.72 10.08
CA GLU A 80 -2.05 -18.16 10.29
C GLU A 80 -1.13 -19.06 9.43
N ARG A 81 -0.55 -18.54 8.33
CA ARG A 81 0.40 -19.31 7.51
C ARG A 81 1.82 -19.39 8.09
N ARG A 82 2.13 -18.68 9.18
CA ARG A 82 3.45 -18.68 9.84
C ARG A 82 3.53 -19.52 11.12
N ARG A 83 2.44 -20.15 11.57
CA ARG A 83 2.42 -20.97 12.80
C ARG A 83 2.55 -22.48 12.58
N ASN A 84 2.59 -22.94 11.33
CA ASN A 84 2.77 -24.35 10.95
C ASN A 84 3.85 -24.51 9.87
N ALA A 85 4.98 -23.82 10.02
CA ALA A 85 6.19 -24.05 9.23
C ALA A 85 7.36 -24.32 10.17
#